data_AF-A0A930RXR2-F1
#
_entry.id   AF-A0A930RXR2-F1
#
_cell.length_a   1.000
_cell.length_b   1.000
_cell.length_c   1.000
_cell.angle_alpha   90.00
_cell.angle_beta   90.00
_cell.angle_gamma   90.00
#
_symmetry.space_group_name_H-M   'P 1'
#
loop_
_entity.id
_entity.type
_entity.pdbx_description
1 polymer ?
#
loop_
_entity_poly.entity_id
_entity_poly.type
_entity_poly.pdbx_seq_one_letter_code
_entity_poly.pdbx_strand_id
1 'polypeptide(L)'
;MKLLTIIEKIKRFSNQDLALYLLIISSFLPFYLFLTLFVLYIILLAFTGKLKQVFKDLTQHPFLLAFIGFSFIVSMVAGNYIGAVISVGFVMYAIFFKYYQRRLTPDFFHIVLQTVLLLSIFAAGFAFLEHYEIVHKFNYTFLSPKMQVWHQNRAEVTFFNPNYYGIICCFCIMIGFYLLSITKSWFWKFIGAVAIGINLFGLSFTQNRTAFPAIICGAIIYLFTTIRSSKAFWLSIAAFGIGLMFLFSSDIGVRMGSFGSSMDERVSIWNAGMVLFKQNPWFGEGPLTYL
;
A
#
# COMPACT_ATOMS: atom_id res chain seq x y z
N MET A 1 1.27 -22.96 -27.77
CA MET A 1 0.55 -22.80 -26.47
C MET A 1 -0.28 -21.53 -26.56
N LYS A 2 -1.63 -21.62 -26.59
CA LYS A 2 -2.48 -20.42 -26.55
C LYS A 2 -2.23 -19.70 -25.23
N LEU A 3 -1.88 -18.41 -25.29
CA LEU A 3 -1.69 -17.56 -24.12
C LEU A 3 -3.06 -17.41 -23.44
N LEU A 4 -3.32 -18.18 -22.37
CA LEU A 4 -4.54 -18.00 -21.60
C LEU A 4 -4.60 -16.56 -21.10
N THR A 5 -5.68 -15.88 -21.40
CA THR A 5 -5.93 -14.52 -20.92
C THR A 5 -6.06 -14.54 -19.40
N ILE A 6 -5.78 -13.43 -18.72
CA ILE A 6 -5.95 -13.33 -17.26
C ILE A 6 -7.33 -13.80 -16.82
N ILE A 7 -8.36 -13.44 -17.59
CA ILE A 7 -9.75 -13.81 -17.32
C ILE A 7 -9.93 -15.33 -17.30
N GLU A 8 -9.34 -16.06 -18.25
CA GLU A 8 -9.42 -17.53 -18.27
C GLU A 8 -8.68 -18.17 -17.11
N LYS A 9 -7.60 -17.55 -16.62
CA LYS A 9 -6.89 -18.03 -15.42
C LYS A 9 -7.71 -17.80 -14.15
N ILE A 10 -8.34 -16.62 -14.01
CA ILE A 10 -9.22 -16.32 -12.87
C ILE A 10 -10.42 -17.27 -12.84
N LYS A 11 -10.99 -17.62 -14.00
CA LYS A 11 -12.10 -18.60 -14.08
C LYS A 11 -11.74 -19.99 -13.55
N ARG A 12 -10.45 -20.32 -13.41
CA ARG A 12 -9.97 -21.59 -12.85
C ARG A 12 -9.73 -21.53 -11.35
N PHE A 13 -9.85 -20.37 -10.72
CA PHE A 13 -9.70 -20.24 -9.28
C PHE A 13 -10.77 -21.04 -8.55
N SER A 14 -10.35 -21.72 -7.48
CA SER A 14 -11.31 -22.26 -6.53
C SER A 14 -12.09 -21.11 -5.88
N ASN A 15 -13.28 -21.37 -5.33
CA ASN A 15 -14.08 -20.34 -4.66
C ASN A 15 -13.29 -19.61 -3.55
N GLN A 16 -12.35 -20.30 -2.90
CA GLN A 16 -11.48 -19.73 -1.87
C GLN A 16 -10.42 -18.80 -2.44
N ASP A 17 -9.78 -19.18 -3.54
CA ASP A 17 -8.79 -18.32 -4.23
C ASP A 17 -9.47 -17.12 -4.85
N LEU A 18 -10.67 -17.30 -5.40
CA LEU A 18 -11.48 -16.22 -5.95
C LEU A 18 -11.85 -15.22 -4.85
N ALA A 19 -12.33 -15.69 -3.69
CA ALA A 19 -12.66 -14.81 -2.57
C ALA A 19 -11.43 -14.05 -2.06
N LEU A 20 -10.28 -14.71 -1.93
CA LEU A 20 -9.02 -14.08 -1.54
C LEU A 20 -8.55 -13.05 -2.58
N TYR A 21 -8.62 -13.40 -3.87
CA TYR A 21 -8.28 -12.52 -4.99
C TYR A 21 -9.15 -11.26 -5.02
N LEU A 22 -10.47 -11.42 -4.87
CA LEU A 22 -11.42 -10.30 -4.82
C LEU A 22 -11.14 -9.40 -3.61
N LEU A 23 -10.83 -9.97 -2.45
CA LEU A 23 -10.45 -9.18 -1.28
C LEU A 23 -9.18 -8.36 -1.55
N ILE A 24 -8.13 -8.96 -2.15
CA ILE A 24 -6.90 -8.23 -2.47
C ILE A 24 -7.18 -7.07 -3.43
N ILE A 25 -7.97 -7.30 -4.48
CA ILE A 25 -8.31 -6.25 -5.45
C ILE A 25 -9.19 -5.17 -4.85
N SER A 26 -10.04 -5.53 -3.89
CA SER A 26 -10.89 -4.56 -3.20
C SER A 26 -10.08 -3.52 -2.42
N SER A 27 -8.77 -3.70 -2.22
CA SER A 27 -7.90 -2.67 -1.64
C SER A 27 -7.82 -1.38 -2.47
N PHE A 28 -8.24 -1.42 -3.75
CA PHE A 28 -8.34 -0.24 -4.61
C PHE A 28 -9.69 0.48 -4.48
N LEU A 29 -10.67 -0.09 -3.77
CA LEU A 29 -11.93 0.59 -3.44
C LEU A 29 -11.72 1.59 -2.29
N PRO A 30 -12.65 2.55 -2.10
CA PRO A 30 -12.65 3.42 -0.92
C PRO A 30 -12.44 2.61 0.36
N PHE A 31 -11.55 3.08 1.24
CA PHE A 31 -11.03 2.26 2.35
C PHE A 31 -12.11 1.65 3.25
N TYR A 32 -13.26 2.31 3.43
CA TYR A 32 -14.38 1.81 4.24
C TYR A 32 -15.08 0.62 3.57
N LEU A 33 -15.17 0.59 2.23
CA LEU A 33 -15.67 -0.56 1.49
C LEU A 33 -14.70 -1.73 1.60
N PHE A 34 -13.39 -1.46 1.44
CA PHE A 34 -12.36 -2.47 1.67
C PHE A 34 -12.45 -3.06 3.08
N LEU A 35 -12.53 -2.21 4.11
CA LEU A 35 -12.62 -2.65 5.50
C LEU A 35 -13.87 -3.50 5.74
N THR A 36 -15.00 -3.11 5.15
CA THR A 36 -16.25 -3.89 5.23
C THR A 36 -16.08 -5.27 4.60
N LEU A 37 -15.53 -5.33 3.37
CA LEU A 37 -15.25 -6.60 2.70
C LEU A 37 -14.22 -7.45 3.45
N PHE A 38 -13.26 -6.81 4.12
CA PHE A 38 -12.27 -7.47 4.93
C PHE A 38 -12.89 -8.14 6.16
N VAL A 39 -13.76 -7.45 6.89
CA VAL A 39 -14.53 -8.02 8.00
C VAL A 39 -15.40 -9.19 7.51
N LEU A 40 -16.15 -9.00 6.42
CA LEU A 40 -16.98 -10.05 5.84
C LEU A 40 -16.16 -11.28 5.41
N TYR A 41 -14.96 -11.07 4.89
CA TYR A 41 -14.04 -12.15 4.53
C TYR A 41 -13.58 -12.94 5.76
N ILE A 42 -13.25 -12.28 6.87
CA ILE A 42 -12.89 -12.98 8.13
C ILE A 42 -14.09 -13.78 8.66
N ILE A 43 -15.30 -13.22 8.59
CA ILE A 43 -16.55 -13.91 8.95
C ILE A 43 -16.78 -15.15 8.06
N LEU A 44 -16.55 -15.03 6.75
CA LEU A 44 -16.61 -16.16 5.82
C LEU A 44 -15.62 -17.27 6.18
N LEU A 45 -14.38 -16.91 6.56
CA LEU A 45 -13.38 -17.88 7.00
C LEU A 45 -13.80 -18.60 8.30
N ALA A 46 -14.49 -17.89 9.21
CA ALA A 46 -15.09 -18.49 10.40
C ALA A 46 -16.19 -19.49 10.04
N PHE A 47 -17.16 -19.11 9.21
CA PHE A 47 -18.28 -19.98 8.81
C PHE A 47 -17.83 -21.22 8.03
N THR A 48 -16.78 -21.10 7.21
CA THR A 48 -16.20 -22.23 6.48
C THR A 48 -15.28 -23.12 7.33
N GLY A 49 -15.12 -22.80 8.62
CA GLY A 49 -14.28 -23.54 9.57
C GLY A 49 -12.77 -23.40 9.31
N LYS A 50 -12.36 -22.63 8.30
CA LYS A 50 -10.95 -22.45 7.92
C LYS A 50 -10.16 -21.67 8.96
N LEU A 51 -10.85 -20.82 9.72
CA LEU A 51 -10.23 -20.02 10.77
C LEU A 51 -9.55 -20.86 11.86
N LYS A 52 -10.10 -22.04 12.21
CA LYS A 52 -9.50 -22.95 13.20
C LYS A 52 -8.08 -23.35 12.82
N GLN A 53 -7.88 -23.66 11.54
CA GLN A 53 -6.57 -24.06 11.03
C GLN A 53 -5.59 -22.88 10.98
N VAL A 54 -6.09 -21.68 10.68
CA VAL A 54 -5.28 -20.45 10.69
C VAL A 54 -4.83 -20.08 12.10
N PHE A 55 -5.72 -20.20 13.10
CA PHE A 55 -5.34 -19.96 14.49
C PHE A 55 -4.27 -20.94 14.98
N LYS A 56 -4.37 -22.22 14.62
CA LYS A 56 -3.33 -23.21 14.95
C LYS A 56 -1.96 -22.85 14.34
N ASP A 57 -1.94 -22.28 13.14
CA ASP A 57 -0.68 -21.81 12.55
C ASP A 57 -0.19 -20.52 13.24
N LEU A 58 -1.10 -19.61 13.62
CA LEU A 58 -0.76 -18.37 14.32
C LEU A 58 -0.10 -18.61 15.68
N THR A 59 -0.46 -19.68 16.40
CA THR A 59 0.19 -20.02 17.69
C THR A 59 1.68 -20.33 17.54
N GLN A 60 2.16 -20.61 16.32
CA GLN A 60 3.59 -20.77 16.04
C GLN A 60 4.36 -19.44 16.00
N HIS A 61 3.67 -18.30 16.13
CA HIS A 61 4.25 -16.95 16.12
C HIS A 61 4.01 -16.23 17.45
N PRO A 62 4.58 -16.72 18.56
CA PRO A 62 4.30 -16.21 19.91
C PRO A 62 4.66 -14.73 20.07
N PHE A 63 5.74 -14.25 19.45
CA PHE A 63 6.12 -12.84 19.52
C PHE A 63 5.11 -11.91 18.85
N LEU A 64 4.53 -12.31 17.71
CA LEU A 64 3.49 -11.53 17.04
C LEU A 64 2.23 -11.49 17.91
N LEU A 65 1.83 -12.62 18.47
CA LEU A 65 0.66 -12.69 19.36
C LEU A 65 0.86 -11.90 20.65
N ALA A 66 2.06 -11.98 21.23
CA ALA A 66 2.43 -11.19 22.40
C ALA A 66 2.40 -9.69 22.10
N PHE A 67 2.93 -9.26 20.96
CA PHE A 67 2.85 -7.87 20.52
C PHE A 67 1.41 -7.38 20.36
N ILE A 68 0.56 -8.16 19.69
CA ILE A 68 -0.85 -7.80 19.49
C ILE A 68 -1.61 -7.77 20.81
N GLY A 69 -1.41 -8.78 21.67
CA GLY A 69 -2.01 -8.84 23.01
C GLY A 69 -1.55 -7.69 23.90
N PHE A 70 -0.26 -7.38 23.89
CA PHE A 70 0.31 -6.24 24.59
C PHE A 70 -0.30 -4.92 24.12
N SER A 71 -0.36 -4.69 22.80
CA SER A 71 -0.99 -3.50 22.20
C SER A 71 -2.44 -3.33 22.67
N PHE A 72 -3.22 -4.42 22.70
CA PHE A 72 -4.60 -4.39 23.17
C PHE A 72 -4.70 -4.07 24.67
N ILE A 73 -3.90 -4.74 25.51
CA ILE A 73 -3.91 -4.54 26.97
C ILE A 73 -3.54 -3.11 27.33
N VAL A 74 -2.46 -2.57 26.75
CA VAL A 74 -2.04 -1.18 26.99
C VAL A 74 -3.14 -0.21 26.58
N SER A 75 -3.74 -0.39 25.41
CA SER A 75 -4.86 0.44 24.96
C SER A 75 -6.03 0.41 25.93
N MET A 76 -6.41 -0.76 26.45
CA MET A 76 -7.51 -0.89 27.41
C MET A 76 -7.18 -0.23 28.76
N VAL A 77 -5.97 -0.43 29.27
CA VAL A 77 -5.51 0.17 30.55
C VAL A 77 -5.45 1.69 30.44
N ALA A 78 -5.03 2.23 29.29
CA ALA A 78 -4.98 3.67 29.04
C ALA A 78 -6.35 4.30 28.71
N GLY A 79 -7.43 3.51 28.63
CA GLY A 79 -8.74 4.00 28.18
C GLY A 79 -8.81 4.37 26.69
N ASN A 80 -7.80 3.97 25.90
CA ASN A 80 -7.72 4.19 24.46
C ASN A 80 -8.48 3.11 23.69
N TYR A 81 -9.81 3.23 23.65
CA TYR A 81 -10.67 2.26 22.96
C TYR A 81 -10.42 2.19 21.44
N ILE A 82 -10.01 3.30 20.81
CA ILE A 82 -9.66 3.30 19.38
C ILE A 82 -8.43 2.42 19.15
N GLY A 83 -7.39 2.55 19.98
CA GLY A 83 -6.20 1.71 19.93
C GLY A 83 -6.50 0.23 20.18
N ALA A 84 -7.47 -0.08 21.03
CA ALA A 84 -7.94 -1.45 21.24
C ALA A 84 -8.59 -2.02 19.97
N VAL A 85 -9.44 -1.24 19.28
CA VAL A 85 -10.04 -1.62 17.99
C VAL A 85 -8.95 -1.83 16.92
N ILE A 86 -7.95 -0.96 16.85
CA ILE A 86 -6.81 -1.12 15.92
C ILE A 86 -6.02 -2.40 16.22
N SER A 87 -5.85 -2.75 17.49
CA SER A 87 -5.19 -4.01 17.89
C SER A 87 -5.98 -5.24 17.44
N VAL A 88 -7.32 -5.19 17.44
CA VAL A 88 -8.16 -6.22 16.79
C VAL A 88 -7.92 -6.27 15.28
N GLY A 89 -7.76 -5.11 14.64
CA GLY A 89 -7.33 -5.01 13.24
C GLY A 89 -6.02 -5.74 12.97
N PHE A 90 -5.02 -5.65 13.87
CA PHE A 90 -3.78 -6.41 13.75
C PHE A 90 -4.00 -7.93 13.77
N VAL A 91 -4.91 -8.43 14.60
CA VAL A 91 -5.32 -9.85 14.58
C VAL A 91 -5.89 -10.22 13.22
N MET A 92 -6.79 -9.40 12.67
CA MET A 92 -7.40 -9.65 11.35
C MET A 92 -6.34 -9.72 10.24
N TYR A 93 -5.37 -8.81 10.25
CA TYR A 93 -4.24 -8.84 9.31
C TYR A 93 -3.36 -10.08 9.49
N ALA A 94 -3.07 -10.48 10.74
CA ALA A 94 -2.31 -11.69 11.01
C ALA A 94 -3.01 -12.94 10.46
N ILE A 95 -4.33 -13.05 10.66
CA ILE A 95 -5.17 -14.10 10.08
C ILE A 95 -5.11 -14.08 8.56
N PHE A 96 -5.31 -12.90 7.95
CA PHE A 96 -5.28 -12.72 6.50
C PHE A 96 -3.95 -13.17 5.90
N PHE A 97 -2.82 -12.67 6.40
CA PHE A 97 -1.51 -13.02 5.87
C PHE A 97 -1.19 -14.50 6.04
N LYS A 98 -1.59 -15.11 7.16
CA LYS A 98 -1.43 -16.56 7.35
C LYS A 98 -2.27 -17.38 6.39
N TYR A 99 -3.53 -17.00 6.21
CA TYR A 99 -4.38 -17.67 5.23
C TYR A 99 -3.87 -17.49 3.80
N TYR A 100 -3.46 -16.28 3.44
CA TYR A 100 -2.83 -15.95 2.15
C TYR A 100 -1.60 -16.84 1.88
N GLN A 101 -0.69 -16.98 2.86
CA GLN A 101 0.50 -17.82 2.72
C GLN A 101 0.17 -19.28 2.37
N ARG A 102 -0.93 -19.84 2.88
CA ARG A 102 -1.36 -21.22 2.57
C ARG A 102 -1.90 -21.39 1.15
N ARG A 103 -2.41 -20.30 0.55
CA ARG A 103 -3.00 -20.30 -0.80
C ARG A 103 -2.04 -19.82 -1.87
N LEU A 104 -0.90 -19.28 -1.47
CA LEU A 104 0.07 -18.70 -2.36
C LEU A 104 0.67 -19.76 -3.29
N THR A 105 0.37 -19.64 -4.57
CA THR A 105 1.03 -20.38 -5.66
C THR A 105 1.70 -19.37 -6.61
N PRO A 106 2.74 -19.76 -7.36
CA PRO A 106 3.36 -18.88 -8.34
C PRO A 106 2.35 -18.28 -9.33
N ASP A 107 1.41 -19.10 -9.82
CA ASP A 107 0.38 -18.64 -10.75
C ASP A 107 -0.58 -17.65 -10.10
N PHE A 108 -1.08 -17.93 -8.89
CA PHE A 108 -1.93 -17.00 -8.15
C PHE A 108 -1.23 -15.67 -7.91
N PHE A 109 0.02 -15.72 -7.44
CA PHE A 109 0.84 -14.55 -7.20
C PHE A 109 1.00 -13.68 -8.46
N HIS A 110 1.36 -14.30 -9.58
CA HIS A 110 1.50 -13.58 -10.85
C HIS A 110 0.19 -12.94 -11.31
N ILE A 111 -0.95 -13.62 -11.18
CA ILE A 111 -2.26 -13.06 -11.56
C ILE A 111 -2.65 -11.88 -10.67
N VAL A 112 -2.41 -11.98 -9.36
CA VAL A 112 -2.62 -10.87 -8.42
C VAL A 112 -1.77 -9.67 -8.81
N LEU A 113 -0.46 -9.86 -9.01
CA LEU A 113 0.44 -8.76 -9.39
C LEU A 113 0.04 -8.09 -10.70
N GLN A 114 -0.31 -8.87 -11.72
CA GLN A 114 -0.78 -8.34 -12.99
C GLN A 114 -2.07 -7.55 -12.84
N THR A 115 -3.00 -8.03 -12.02
CA THR A 115 -4.27 -7.33 -11.79
C THR A 115 -4.08 -6.04 -10.99
N VAL A 116 -3.28 -6.09 -9.92
CA VAL A 116 -2.91 -4.90 -9.12
C VAL A 116 -2.26 -3.85 -10.00
N LEU A 117 -1.35 -4.26 -10.90
CA LEU A 117 -0.72 -3.34 -11.84
C LEU A 117 -1.74 -2.70 -12.79
N LEU A 118 -2.68 -3.47 -13.35
CA LEU A 118 -3.75 -2.92 -14.19
C LEU A 118 -4.63 -1.92 -13.40
N LEU A 119 -5.04 -2.27 -12.18
CA LEU A 119 -5.85 -1.40 -11.31
C LEU A 119 -5.12 -0.10 -10.96
N SER A 120 -3.80 -0.16 -10.79
CA SER A 120 -2.98 1.03 -10.52
C SER A 120 -3.02 2.04 -11.67
N ILE A 121 -3.16 1.59 -12.92
CA ILE A 121 -3.30 2.49 -14.08
C ILE A 121 -4.62 3.26 -13.99
N PHE A 122 -5.71 2.58 -13.62
CA PHE A 122 -7.00 3.24 -13.38
C PHE A 122 -6.95 4.18 -12.17
N ALA A 123 -6.29 3.78 -11.09
CA ALA A 123 -6.11 4.64 -9.91
C ALA A 123 -5.35 5.92 -10.24
N ALA A 124 -4.32 5.85 -11.08
CA ALA A 124 -3.60 7.03 -11.56
C ALA A 124 -4.43 7.91 -12.49
N GLY A 125 -5.30 7.33 -13.32
CA GLY A 125 -6.30 8.07 -14.06
C GLY A 125 -7.27 8.83 -13.13
N PHE A 126 -7.72 8.20 -12.05
CA PHE A 126 -8.55 8.86 -11.05
C PHE A 126 -7.79 9.96 -10.30
N ALA A 127 -6.51 9.74 -9.98
CA ALA A 127 -5.66 10.76 -9.36
C ALA A 127 -5.52 12.01 -10.23
N PHE A 128 -5.42 11.84 -11.56
CA PHE A 128 -5.44 12.96 -12.50
C PHE A 128 -6.76 13.72 -12.42
N LEU A 129 -7.90 13.02 -12.45
CA LEU A 129 -9.23 13.66 -12.36
C LEU A 129 -9.43 14.41 -11.03
N GLU A 130 -8.97 13.84 -9.92
CA GLU A 130 -8.98 14.53 -8.62
C GLU A 130 -8.08 15.76 -8.59
N HIS A 131 -6.87 15.66 -9.15
CA HIS A 131 -5.90 16.76 -9.13
C HIS A 131 -6.40 17.99 -9.89
N TYR A 132 -7.09 17.79 -11.01
CA TYR A 132 -7.71 18.85 -11.80
C TYR A 132 -9.15 19.18 -11.36
N GLU A 133 -9.58 18.69 -10.20
CA GLU A 133 -10.90 18.96 -9.61
C GLU A 133 -12.10 18.57 -10.51
N ILE A 134 -11.88 17.67 -11.47
CA ILE A 134 -12.95 17.10 -12.31
C ILE A 134 -13.82 16.15 -11.49
N VAL A 135 -13.20 15.45 -10.53
CA VAL A 135 -13.89 14.59 -9.56
C VAL A 135 -13.56 15.07 -8.15
N HIS A 136 -14.58 15.11 -7.30
CA HIS A 136 -14.41 15.46 -5.90
C HIS A 136 -13.83 14.30 -5.11
N LYS A 137 -13.01 14.64 -4.12
CA LYS A 137 -12.52 13.71 -3.12
C LYS A 137 -13.66 13.06 -2.37
N PHE A 138 -13.45 11.81 -1.96
CA PHE A 138 -14.40 11.11 -1.11
C PHE A 138 -14.57 11.86 0.21
N ASN A 139 -15.83 11.98 0.65
CA ASN A 139 -16.14 12.60 1.92
C ASN A 139 -16.21 11.51 3.00
N TYR A 140 -15.36 11.61 4.01
CA TYR A 140 -15.25 10.66 5.11
C TYR A 140 -15.80 11.21 6.44
N THR A 141 -16.45 12.38 6.44
CA THR A 141 -17.04 12.97 7.65
C THR A 141 -18.08 12.08 8.32
N PHE A 142 -18.72 11.19 7.55
CA PHE A 142 -19.68 10.21 8.08
C PHE A 142 -19.05 9.19 9.05
N LEU A 143 -17.73 8.97 8.96
CA LEU A 143 -16.98 8.12 9.91
C LEU A 143 -16.46 8.93 11.09
N SER A 144 -15.86 10.08 10.82
CA SER A 144 -15.40 11.02 11.83
C SER A 144 -15.11 12.39 11.21
N PRO A 145 -15.50 13.50 11.84
CA PRO A 145 -15.13 14.85 11.37
C PRO A 145 -13.61 15.03 11.24
N LYS A 146 -12.82 14.41 12.14
CA LYS A 146 -11.35 14.47 12.14
C LYS A 146 -10.72 13.77 10.93
N MET A 147 -11.48 12.90 10.26
CA MET A 147 -10.98 12.16 9.11
C MET A 147 -11.02 13.00 7.82
N GLN A 148 -11.83 14.05 7.75
CA GLN A 148 -11.85 14.93 6.58
C GLN A 148 -10.72 15.96 6.66
N VAL A 149 -9.50 15.55 6.29
CA VAL A 149 -8.37 16.48 6.17
C VAL A 149 -8.27 16.94 4.71
N TRP A 150 -8.53 18.21 4.47
CA TRP A 150 -8.42 18.78 3.13
C TRP A 150 -6.95 18.86 2.69
N HIS A 151 -6.55 17.94 1.81
CA HIS A 151 -5.23 17.98 1.18
C HIS A 151 -5.31 18.71 -0.16
N GLN A 152 -5.24 20.04 -0.13
CA GLN A 152 -5.35 20.87 -1.33
C GLN A 152 -4.29 20.51 -2.37
N ASN A 153 -4.69 20.38 -3.64
CA ASN A 153 -3.84 20.02 -4.79
C ASN A 153 -3.12 18.67 -4.69
N ARG A 154 -3.57 17.76 -3.81
CA ARG A 154 -2.97 16.43 -3.62
C ARG A 154 -3.99 15.34 -3.89
N ALA A 155 -3.68 14.43 -4.80
CA ALA A 155 -4.54 13.28 -5.08
C ALA A 155 -4.41 12.21 -3.98
N GLU A 156 -5.54 11.66 -3.56
CA GLU A 156 -5.64 10.58 -2.56
C GLU A 156 -6.39 9.35 -3.11
N VAL A 157 -7.14 9.53 -4.20
CA VAL A 157 -7.93 8.49 -4.85
C VAL A 157 -8.88 7.87 -3.82
N THR A 158 -8.80 6.57 -3.63
CA THR A 158 -9.64 5.82 -2.71
C THR A 158 -8.97 5.57 -1.36
N PHE A 159 -7.74 6.07 -1.17
CA PHE A 159 -6.83 5.68 -0.08
C PHE A 159 -6.86 6.59 1.13
N PHE A 160 -7.83 7.50 1.24
CA PHE A 160 -8.05 8.41 2.38
C PHE A 160 -6.94 9.44 2.66
N ASN A 161 -5.69 9.17 2.23
CA ASN A 161 -4.55 10.03 2.45
C ASN A 161 -3.62 9.97 1.22
N PRO A 162 -3.17 11.11 0.68
CA PRO A 162 -2.24 11.15 -0.44
C PRO A 162 -0.94 10.39 -0.20
N ASN A 163 -0.47 10.31 1.06
CA ASN A 163 0.73 9.56 1.40
C ASN A 163 0.53 8.05 1.23
N TYR A 164 -0.66 7.53 1.57
CA TYR A 164 -1.01 6.12 1.39
C TYR A 164 -1.11 5.78 -0.10
N TYR A 165 -1.75 6.64 -0.89
CA TYR A 165 -1.74 6.47 -2.34
C TYR A 165 -0.32 6.51 -2.92
N GLY A 166 0.54 7.41 -2.42
CA GLY A 166 1.96 7.44 -2.82
C GLY A 166 2.71 6.13 -2.54
N ILE A 167 2.41 5.46 -1.43
CA ILE A 167 2.96 4.11 -1.12
C ILE A 167 2.46 3.08 -2.14
N ILE A 168 1.18 3.13 -2.53
CA ILE A 168 0.62 2.25 -3.56
C ILE A 168 1.31 2.47 -4.90
N CYS A 169 1.55 3.72 -5.30
CA CYS A 169 2.35 4.01 -6.50
C CYS A 169 3.75 3.40 -6.42
N CYS A 170 4.46 3.56 -5.29
CA CYS A 170 5.78 2.96 -5.09
C CYS A 170 5.74 1.44 -5.26
N PHE A 171 4.75 0.78 -4.64
CA PHE A 171 4.60 -0.66 -4.72
C PHE A 171 4.30 -1.12 -6.15
N CYS A 172 3.43 -0.41 -6.87
CA CYS A 172 3.08 -0.74 -8.26
C CYS A 172 4.23 -0.51 -9.24
N ILE A 173 5.07 0.50 -9.02
CA ILE A 173 6.32 0.70 -9.78
C ILE A 173 7.26 -0.50 -9.59
N MET A 174 7.42 -0.97 -8.35
CA MET A 174 8.22 -2.16 -8.06
C MET A 174 7.65 -3.43 -8.69
N ILE A 175 6.32 -3.60 -8.69
CA ILE A 175 5.64 -4.69 -9.40
C ILE A 175 5.92 -4.60 -10.91
N GLY A 176 5.87 -3.39 -11.49
CA GLY A 176 6.20 -3.15 -12.89
C GLY A 176 7.61 -3.60 -13.23
N PHE A 177 8.60 -3.23 -12.42
CA PHE A 177 9.99 -3.67 -12.59
C PHE A 177 10.13 -5.19 -12.50
N TYR A 178 9.50 -5.81 -11.50
CA TYR A 178 9.48 -7.26 -11.35
C TYR A 178 8.90 -7.96 -12.60
N LEU A 179 7.74 -7.51 -13.07
CA LEU A 179 7.08 -8.10 -14.24
C LEU A 179 7.92 -7.92 -15.51
N LEU A 180 8.57 -6.77 -15.71
CA LEU A 180 9.48 -6.53 -16.84
C LEU A 180 10.62 -7.55 -16.89
N SER A 181 11.18 -7.91 -15.74
CA SER A 181 12.34 -8.82 -15.66
C SER A 181 11.95 -10.30 -15.77
N ILE A 182 10.80 -10.69 -15.21
CA ILE A 182 10.43 -12.11 -15.13
C ILE A 182 9.58 -12.58 -16.31
N THR A 183 8.75 -11.71 -16.89
CA THR A 183 7.79 -12.13 -17.93
C THR A 183 8.48 -12.30 -19.29
N LYS A 184 8.11 -13.36 -20.01
CA LYS A 184 8.54 -13.54 -21.41
C LYS A 184 7.61 -12.84 -22.40
N SER A 185 6.38 -12.54 -22.00
CA SER A 185 5.37 -11.95 -22.87
C SER A 185 5.66 -10.48 -23.13
N TRP A 186 5.86 -10.10 -24.41
CA TRP A 186 6.10 -8.71 -24.79
C TRP A 186 4.94 -7.78 -24.38
N PHE A 187 3.69 -8.27 -24.49
CA PHE A 187 2.51 -7.54 -24.02
C PHE A 187 2.62 -7.14 -22.53
N TRP A 188 3.00 -8.09 -21.66
CA TRP A 188 3.16 -7.80 -20.23
C TRP A 188 4.38 -6.93 -19.91
N LYS A 189 5.43 -6.99 -20.74
CA LYS A 189 6.53 -6.04 -20.63
C LYS A 189 6.07 -4.63 -20.98
N PHE A 190 5.31 -4.47 -22.06
CA PHE A 190 4.76 -3.19 -22.46
C PHE A 190 3.84 -2.61 -21.37
N ILE A 191 2.88 -3.39 -20.86
CA ILE A 191 2.01 -2.98 -19.76
C ILE A 191 2.82 -2.62 -18.50
N GLY A 192 3.86 -3.40 -18.18
CA GLY A 192 4.80 -3.10 -17.10
C GLY A 192 5.46 -1.73 -17.23
N ALA A 193 6.03 -1.43 -18.41
CA ALA A 193 6.67 -0.15 -18.68
C ALA A 193 5.69 1.03 -18.63
N VAL A 194 4.50 0.88 -19.23
CA VAL A 194 3.43 1.89 -19.20
C VAL A 194 2.97 2.15 -17.77
N ALA A 195 2.73 1.09 -16.99
CA ALA A 195 2.29 1.23 -15.60
C ALA A 195 3.34 1.91 -14.72
N ILE A 196 4.64 1.69 -14.93
CA ILE A 196 5.69 2.43 -14.22
C ILE A 196 5.59 3.93 -14.52
N GLY A 197 5.52 4.32 -15.79
CA GLY A 197 5.40 5.73 -16.17
C GLY A 197 4.14 6.39 -15.61
N ILE A 198 3.00 5.70 -15.72
CA ILE A 198 1.72 6.18 -15.20
C ILE A 198 1.73 6.30 -13.67
N ASN A 199 2.32 5.35 -12.94
CA ASN A 199 2.39 5.45 -11.47
C ASN A 199 3.41 6.48 -11.00
N LEU A 200 4.48 6.75 -11.75
CA LEU A 200 5.38 7.89 -11.48
C LEU A 200 4.64 9.22 -11.65
N PHE A 201 3.76 9.32 -12.64
CA PHE A 201 2.89 10.46 -12.83
C PHE A 201 1.81 10.55 -11.74
N GLY A 202 1.17 9.43 -11.38
CA GLY A 202 0.24 9.38 -10.24
C GLY A 202 0.90 9.82 -8.93
N LEU A 203 2.18 9.46 -8.74
CA LEU A 203 2.96 9.86 -7.58
C LEU A 203 3.21 11.36 -7.50
N SER A 204 3.43 12.05 -8.63
CA SER A 204 3.63 13.51 -8.60
C SER A 204 2.39 14.24 -8.08
N PHE A 205 1.18 13.75 -8.40
CA PHE A 205 -0.06 14.29 -7.86
C PHE A 205 -0.24 14.09 -6.35
N THR A 206 0.43 13.11 -5.75
CA THR A 206 0.37 12.93 -4.28
C THR A 206 1.18 13.97 -3.52
N GLN A 207 2.15 14.59 -4.19
CA GLN A 207 3.16 15.47 -3.60
C GLN A 207 3.89 14.83 -2.39
N ASN A 208 3.96 13.49 -2.35
CA ASN A 208 4.63 12.75 -1.28
C ASN A 208 6.16 12.79 -1.47
N ARG A 209 6.81 13.71 -0.78
CA ARG A 209 8.27 13.93 -0.88
C ARG A 209 9.11 12.73 -0.47
N THR A 210 8.66 11.95 0.50
CA THR A 210 9.40 10.79 1.04
C THR A 210 9.31 9.54 0.18
N ALA A 211 8.29 9.46 -0.70
CA ALA A 211 8.13 8.36 -1.62
C ALA A 211 9.25 8.33 -2.70
N PHE A 212 9.75 9.49 -3.11
CA PHE A 212 10.80 9.57 -4.14
C PHE A 212 12.13 8.94 -3.70
N PRO A 213 12.71 9.29 -2.53
CA PRO A 213 13.88 8.57 -2.00
C PRO A 213 13.65 7.06 -1.88
N ALA A 214 12.45 6.64 -1.43
CA ALA A 214 12.13 5.23 -1.28
C ALA A 214 12.15 4.47 -2.62
N ILE A 215 11.57 5.04 -3.68
CA ILE A 215 11.62 4.46 -5.03
C ILE A 215 13.04 4.47 -5.57
N ILE A 216 13.81 5.54 -5.36
CA ILE A 216 15.20 5.63 -5.80
C ILE A 216 16.01 4.49 -5.19
N CYS A 217 15.96 4.34 -3.86
CA CYS A 217 16.66 3.26 -3.16
C CYS A 217 16.16 1.88 -3.61
N GLY A 218 14.84 1.69 -3.71
CA GLY A 218 14.25 0.42 -4.14
C GLY A 218 14.64 0.02 -5.56
N ALA A 219 14.59 0.97 -6.50
CA ALA A 219 15.00 0.77 -7.88
C ALA A 219 16.49 0.48 -7.98
N ILE A 220 17.34 1.22 -7.27
CA ILE A 220 18.80 0.98 -7.23
C ILE A 220 19.07 -0.44 -6.73
N ILE A 221 18.50 -0.84 -5.59
CA ILE A 221 18.66 -2.19 -5.02
C ILE A 221 18.19 -3.25 -6.03
N TYR A 222 17.05 -3.04 -6.68
CA TYR A 222 16.52 -3.95 -7.68
C TYR A 222 17.43 -4.10 -8.90
N LEU A 223 17.93 -2.97 -9.42
CA LEU A 223 18.84 -2.96 -10.56
C LEU A 223 20.17 -3.65 -10.21
N PHE A 224 20.72 -3.42 -9.02
CA PHE A 224 21.95 -4.08 -8.56
C PHE A 224 21.79 -5.59 -8.36
N THR A 225 20.64 -6.04 -7.88
CA THR A 225 20.38 -7.47 -7.62
C THR A 225 20.00 -8.25 -8.87
N THR A 226 19.44 -7.57 -9.89
CA THR A 226 18.84 -8.23 -11.05
C THR A 226 19.64 -8.05 -12.34
N ILE A 227 20.22 -6.87 -12.58
CA ILE A 227 20.95 -6.59 -13.83
C ILE A 227 22.42 -6.94 -13.66
N ARG A 228 22.85 -8.05 -14.30
CA ARG A 228 24.25 -8.47 -14.31
C ARG A 228 25.15 -7.70 -15.28
N SER A 229 24.56 -7.01 -16.27
CA SER A 229 25.31 -6.23 -17.26
C SER A 229 25.51 -4.78 -16.81
N SER A 230 26.76 -4.39 -16.59
CA SER A 230 27.14 -3.03 -16.17
C SER A 230 26.59 -1.95 -17.12
N LYS A 231 26.60 -2.19 -18.44
CA LYS A 231 26.06 -1.23 -19.43
C LYS A 231 24.54 -1.05 -19.30
N ALA A 232 23.80 -2.14 -19.14
CA ALA A 232 22.35 -2.10 -18.97
C ALA A 232 21.94 -1.48 -17.63
N PHE A 233 22.77 -1.68 -16.60
CA PHE A 233 22.61 -1.07 -15.29
C PHE A 233 22.73 0.46 -15.37
N TRP A 234 23.83 0.98 -15.94
CA TRP A 234 24.03 2.43 -16.09
C TRP A 234 23.01 3.08 -17.02
N LEU A 235 22.59 2.41 -18.09
CA LEU A 235 21.52 2.90 -18.97
C LEU A 235 20.18 3.03 -18.21
N SER A 236 19.89 2.06 -17.33
CA SER A 236 18.67 2.07 -16.50
C SER A 236 18.72 3.16 -15.44
N ILE A 237 19.89 3.42 -14.83
CA ILE A 237 20.10 4.56 -13.94
C ILE A 237 19.90 5.89 -14.68
N ALA A 238 20.46 6.03 -15.88
CA ALA A 238 20.32 7.26 -16.66
C ALA A 238 18.86 7.53 -17.05
N ALA A 239 18.14 6.52 -17.54
CA ALA A 239 16.71 6.63 -17.87
C ALA A 239 15.87 6.98 -16.64
N PHE A 240 16.16 6.37 -15.50
CA PHE A 240 15.50 6.67 -14.23
C PHE A 240 15.83 8.08 -13.71
N GLY A 241 17.08 8.52 -13.83
CA GLY A 241 17.53 9.86 -13.48
C GLY A 241 16.86 10.96 -14.30
N ILE A 242 16.70 10.75 -15.61
CA ILE A 242 15.93 11.67 -16.48
C ILE A 242 14.47 11.72 -16.05
N GLY A 243 13.85 10.57 -15.76
CA GLY A 243 12.49 10.50 -15.23
C GLY A 243 12.32 11.29 -13.94
N LEU A 244 13.32 11.23 -13.03
CA LEU A 244 13.32 12.03 -11.81
C LEU A 244 13.49 13.52 -12.08
N MET A 245 14.37 13.93 -12.99
CA MET A 245 14.53 15.36 -13.31
C MET A 245 13.23 16.00 -13.79
N PHE A 246 12.45 15.28 -14.61
CA PHE A 246 11.10 15.74 -15.00
C PHE A 246 10.16 15.86 -13.80
N LEU A 247 10.22 14.92 -12.85
CA LEU A 247 9.40 14.90 -11.62
C LEU A 247 9.83 15.95 -10.57
N PHE A 248 11.01 16.56 -10.72
CA PHE A 248 11.48 17.67 -9.87
C PHE A 248 11.45 19.03 -10.58
N SER A 249 10.90 19.10 -11.80
CA SER A 249 10.64 20.38 -12.48
C SER A 249 9.55 21.18 -11.74
N SER A 250 9.70 22.50 -11.70
CA SER A 250 9.02 23.40 -10.75
C SER A 250 7.50 23.44 -10.85
N ASP A 251 6.92 23.07 -11.99
CA ASP A 251 5.49 23.28 -12.27
C ASP A 251 4.63 22.00 -12.20
N ILE A 252 5.25 20.82 -12.28
CA ILE A 252 4.55 19.52 -12.30
C ILE A 252 5.05 18.60 -11.16
N GLY A 253 6.22 18.92 -10.62
CA GLY A 253 6.97 18.08 -9.68
C GLY A 253 6.72 18.32 -8.20
N VAL A 254 7.61 17.78 -7.38
CA VAL A 254 7.61 17.98 -5.92
C VAL A 254 7.82 19.45 -5.58
N ARG A 255 6.89 20.06 -4.85
CA ARG A 255 7.04 21.43 -4.33
C ARG A 255 8.27 21.53 -3.42
N MET A 256 9.42 21.97 -3.93
CA MET A 256 10.63 22.18 -3.12
C MET A 256 10.58 23.48 -2.30
N GLY A 257 9.72 24.43 -2.68
CA GLY A 257 9.61 25.75 -2.03
C GLY A 257 9.12 25.74 -0.57
N SER A 258 8.38 24.71 -0.14
CA SER A 258 7.96 24.54 1.27
C SER A 258 8.69 23.39 1.98
N PHE A 259 9.92 23.09 1.56
CA PHE A 259 10.73 22.04 2.19
C PHE A 259 11.08 22.41 3.63
N GLY A 260 11.56 23.64 3.86
CA GLY A 260 11.93 24.14 5.20
C GLY A 260 10.79 24.02 6.22
N SER A 261 9.63 24.61 5.92
CA SER A 261 8.46 24.55 6.82
C SER A 261 8.01 23.11 7.11
N SER A 262 8.08 22.21 6.13
CA SER A 262 7.73 20.80 6.35
C SER A 262 8.74 20.03 7.21
N MET A 263 10.00 20.46 7.25
CA MET A 263 11.00 19.88 8.13
C MET A 263 10.79 20.35 9.56
N ASP A 264 10.46 21.63 9.75
CA ASP A 264 10.14 22.18 11.07
C ASP A 264 8.92 21.49 11.70
N GLU A 265 7.87 21.27 10.91
CA GLU A 265 6.70 20.48 11.35
C GLU A 265 7.10 19.05 11.78
N ARG A 266 7.99 18.38 11.04
CA ARG A 266 8.45 17.03 11.39
C ARG A 266 9.25 17.03 12.68
N VAL A 267 10.17 17.99 12.85
CA VAL A 267 10.94 18.14 14.10
C VAL A 267 10.00 18.38 15.28
N SER A 268 8.96 19.21 15.11
CA SER A 268 7.92 19.43 16.11
C SER A 268 7.18 18.14 16.47
N ILE A 269 6.76 17.34 15.46
CA ILE A 269 6.11 16.04 15.68
C ILE A 269 7.03 15.08 16.45
N TRP A 270 8.32 15.02 16.10
CA TRP A 270 9.30 14.18 16.81
C TRP A 270 9.52 14.62 18.25
N ASN A 271 9.60 15.93 18.49
CA ASN A 271 9.73 16.48 19.83
C ASN A 271 8.48 16.18 20.67
N ALA A 272 7.28 16.36 20.11
CA ALA A 272 6.04 15.97 20.77
C ALA A 272 6.02 14.46 21.07
N GLY A 273 6.38 13.62 20.10
CA GLY A 273 6.49 12.17 20.30
C GLY A 273 7.47 11.80 21.41
N MET A 274 8.59 12.51 21.53
CA MET A 274 9.56 12.31 22.61
C MET A 274 9.03 12.73 23.98
N VAL A 275 8.26 13.81 24.05
CA VAL A 275 7.58 14.22 25.30
C VAL A 275 6.57 13.16 25.73
N LEU A 276 5.77 12.65 24.79
CA LEU A 276 4.78 11.59 25.04
C LEU A 276 5.43 10.27 25.46
N PHE A 277 6.53 9.89 24.82
CA PHE A 277 7.32 8.73 25.23
C PHE A 277 7.83 8.88 26.67
N LYS A 278 8.32 10.05 27.06
CA LYS A 278 8.79 10.31 28.43
C LYS A 278 7.68 10.24 29.48
N GLN A 279 6.44 10.52 29.11
CA GLN A 279 5.29 10.41 30.02
C GLN A 279 4.96 8.95 30.33
N ASN A 280 5.03 8.06 29.33
CA ASN A 280 4.72 6.64 29.48
C ASN A 280 5.81 5.74 28.82
N PRO A 281 7.04 5.71 29.37
CA PRO A 281 8.21 5.17 28.66
C PRO A 281 8.23 3.64 28.53
N TRP A 282 7.57 2.94 29.44
CA TRP A 282 7.61 1.47 29.50
C TRP A 282 6.51 0.81 28.69
N PHE A 283 5.32 1.41 28.66
CA PHE A 283 4.12 0.78 28.12
C PHE A 283 3.46 1.59 27.00
N GLY A 284 3.66 2.92 26.96
CA GLY A 284 2.89 3.80 26.07
C GLY A 284 1.39 3.77 26.37
N GLU A 285 0.57 4.18 25.41
CA GLU A 285 -0.90 4.25 25.53
C GLU A 285 -1.62 3.50 24.39
N GLY A 286 -0.86 2.70 23.64
CA GLY A 286 -1.34 1.90 22.52
C GLY A 286 -1.42 2.66 21.18
N PRO A 287 -1.99 2.04 20.13
CA PRO A 287 -2.05 2.64 18.79
C PRO A 287 -3.01 3.82 18.72
N LEU A 288 -2.69 4.80 17.88
CA LEU A 288 -3.55 5.97 17.58
C LEU A 288 -4.00 6.79 18.81
N THR A 289 -3.32 6.69 19.95
CA THR A 289 -3.66 7.45 21.17
C THR A 289 -3.80 8.96 20.93
N TYR A 290 -2.98 9.50 20.03
CA TYR A 290 -2.80 10.94 19.85
C TYR A 290 -3.44 11.48 18.57
N LEU A 291 -4.51 10.83 18.08
CA LEU A 291 -5.31 11.24 16.91
C LEU A 291 -6.55 12.06 17.29
#